data_AF-A0A662YJE5-F1
#
_entry.id   AF-A0A662YJE5-F1
#
_cell.length_a   1.000
_cell.length_b   1.000
_cell.length_c   1.000
_cell.angle_alpha   90.00
_cell.angle_beta   90.00
_cell.angle_gamma   90.00
#
_symmetry.space_group_name_H-M   'P 1'
#
loop_
_entity.id
_entity.type
_entity.pdbx_description
1 polymer ?
#
loop_
_entity_poly.entity_id
_entity_poly.type
_entity_poly.pdbx_seq_one_letter_code
_entity_poly.pdbx_strand_id
1 'polypeptide(L)'
;MFDWLFENDRASRRLALGLLAVTAGITLYSVTNRSSVASKHDEVAPNGRTIKRLSYLPSKIPVLGNTLELARNIDRFLDWMEDTLVPLDGEPVLLRIVGQNDHAIFTKPEHYEEILKTQADNFDKEGNAKEAFLDMAKESIIFLDGDRWKFHRRVFVRLFSTRALREYMAPIIQRQTLIMQDVLTQAASSKTPIDAHKLMLRLTLDSFTEIGFG
;
A
#
# COMPACT_ATOMS: atom_id res chain seq x y z
N MET A 1 -1.96 -14.09 -60.79
CA MET A 1 -2.01 -15.42 -60.14
C MET A 1 -2.13 -15.30 -58.61
N PHE A 2 -2.74 -14.25 -58.05
CA PHE A 2 -3.12 -14.20 -56.63
C PHE A 2 -4.31 -13.27 -56.37
N ASP A 3 -5.27 -13.21 -57.31
CA ASP A 3 -6.49 -12.39 -57.16
C ASP A 3 -7.63 -13.14 -56.44
N TRP A 4 -7.37 -14.34 -55.92
CA TRP A 4 -8.29 -15.19 -55.15
C TRP A 4 -8.08 -15.09 -53.62
N LEU A 5 -7.13 -14.26 -53.15
CA LEU A 5 -6.82 -14.15 -51.71
C LEU A 5 -7.73 -13.18 -50.93
N PHE A 6 -8.68 -12.52 -51.59
CA PHE A 6 -9.60 -11.55 -50.96
C PHE A 6 -11.07 -11.83 -51.24
N GLU A 7 -11.44 -13.10 -51.43
CA GLU A 7 -12.86 -13.48 -51.38
C GLU A 7 -13.31 -13.48 -49.91
N ASN A 8 -13.94 -12.35 -49.58
CA ASN A 8 -14.22 -11.83 -48.26
C ASN A 8 -15.37 -12.59 -47.58
N ASP A 9 -15.05 -13.69 -46.88
CA ASP A 9 -15.99 -14.37 -45.99
C ASP A 9 -15.78 -13.96 -44.51
N ARG A 10 -16.88 -13.63 -43.83
CA ARG A 10 -16.90 -13.13 -42.45
C ARG A 10 -16.46 -14.22 -41.45
N ALA A 11 -16.60 -15.49 -41.82
CA ALA A 11 -16.19 -16.63 -41.01
C ALA A 11 -14.67 -16.80 -40.94
N SER A 12 -13.94 -16.59 -42.05
CA SER A 12 -12.49 -16.74 -42.10
C SER A 12 -11.76 -15.66 -41.27
N ARG A 13 -12.29 -14.43 -41.22
CA ARG A 13 -11.77 -13.36 -40.33
C ARG A 13 -11.92 -13.72 -38.85
N ARG A 14 -13.01 -14.36 -38.45
CA ARG A 14 -13.22 -14.78 -37.05
C ARG A 14 -12.27 -15.91 -36.65
N LEU A 15 -12.05 -16.87 -37.54
CA LEU A 15 -11.11 -17.96 -37.31
C LEU A 15 -9.65 -17.48 -37.30
N ALA A 16 -9.28 -16.57 -38.21
CA ALA A 16 -7.95 -15.96 -38.23
C ALA A 16 -7.69 -15.12 -36.97
N LEU A 17 -8.67 -14.33 -36.52
CA LEU A 17 -8.58 -13.58 -35.26
C LEU A 17 -8.49 -14.52 -34.04
N GLY A 18 -9.22 -15.64 -34.06
CA GLY A 18 -9.12 -16.67 -33.01
C GLY A 18 -7.73 -17.31 -32.96
N LEU A 19 -7.16 -17.68 -34.11
CA LEU A 19 -5.80 -18.23 -34.21
C LEU A 19 -4.72 -17.23 -33.80
N LEU A 20 -4.87 -15.95 -34.15
CA LEU A 20 -3.98 -14.87 -33.70
C LEU A 20 -4.07 -14.64 -32.19
N ALA A 21 -5.26 -14.72 -31.60
CA ALA A 21 -5.43 -14.61 -30.16
C ALA A 21 -4.82 -15.80 -29.41
N VAL A 22 -4.95 -17.02 -29.94
CA VAL A 22 -4.37 -18.24 -29.35
C VAL A 22 -2.84 -18.22 -29.46
N THR A 23 -2.30 -17.84 -30.61
CA THR A 23 -0.84 -17.71 -30.79
C THR A 23 -0.26 -16.59 -29.95
N ALA A 24 -0.95 -15.44 -29.82
CA ALA A 24 -0.58 -14.38 -28.88
C ALA A 24 -0.64 -14.89 -27.43
N GLY A 25 -1.66 -15.66 -27.05
CA GLY A 25 -1.76 -16.28 -25.74
C GLY A 25 -0.62 -17.27 -25.44
N ILE A 26 -0.26 -18.14 -26.40
CA ILE A 26 0.81 -19.13 -26.24
C ILE A 26 2.19 -18.48 -26.23
N THR A 27 2.43 -17.49 -27.09
CA THR A 27 3.69 -16.73 -27.10
C THR A 27 3.84 -15.90 -25.84
N LEU A 28 2.77 -15.25 -25.38
CA LEU A 28 2.78 -14.53 -24.11
C LEU A 28 3.01 -15.49 -22.93
N TYR A 29 2.31 -16.63 -22.88
CA TYR A 29 2.48 -17.66 -21.84
C TYR A 29 3.90 -18.23 -21.82
N SER A 30 4.47 -18.54 -22.98
CA SER A 30 5.83 -19.09 -23.09
C SER A 30 6.92 -18.07 -22.76
N VAL A 31 6.75 -16.80 -23.13
CA VAL A 31 7.64 -15.69 -22.73
C VAL A 31 7.55 -15.44 -21.24
N THR A 32 6.35 -15.47 -20.66
CA THR A 32 6.17 -15.27 -19.21
C THR A 32 6.70 -16.45 -18.40
N ASN A 33 6.51 -17.68 -18.88
CA ASN A 33 7.07 -18.87 -18.23
C ASN A 33 8.61 -18.90 -18.35
N ARG A 34 9.19 -18.43 -19.47
CA ARG A 34 10.65 -18.23 -19.59
C ARG A 34 11.17 -17.17 -18.62
N SER A 35 10.43 -16.08 -18.40
CA SER A 35 10.81 -15.05 -17.42
C SER A 35 10.74 -15.56 -15.97
N SER A 36 9.86 -16.52 -15.68
CA SER A 36 9.76 -17.18 -14.37
C SER A 36 10.86 -18.23 -14.15
N VAL A 37 11.40 -18.83 -15.21
CA VAL A 37 12.42 -19.89 -15.13
C VAL A 37 13.86 -19.34 -15.20
N ALA A 38 14.07 -18.10 -15.68
CA ALA A 38 15.40 -17.53 -15.91
C ALA A 38 16.05 -16.81 -14.70
N SER A 39 15.74 -17.16 -13.45
CA SER A 39 16.37 -16.51 -12.29
C SER A 39 16.84 -17.50 -11.23
N LYS A 40 17.96 -18.17 -11.49
CA LYS A 40 18.71 -18.95 -10.48
C LYS A 40 20.22 -18.73 -10.56
N HIS A 41 20.65 -17.51 -10.88
CA HIS A 41 22.02 -17.09 -10.61
C HIS A 41 21.96 -15.90 -9.67
N ASP A 42 22.38 -16.13 -8.43
CA ASP A 42 22.60 -15.06 -7.46
C ASP A 42 23.79 -14.22 -7.95
N GLU A 43 23.53 -12.97 -8.33
CA GLU A 43 24.59 -12.04 -8.67
C GLU A 43 25.26 -11.56 -7.38
N VAL A 44 26.58 -11.38 -7.40
CA VAL A 44 27.32 -10.87 -6.23
C VAL A 44 27.57 -9.38 -6.45
N ALA A 45 27.08 -8.55 -5.54
CA ALA A 45 27.31 -7.11 -5.55
C ALA A 45 28.80 -6.78 -5.34
N PRO A 46 29.29 -5.61 -5.77
CA PRO A 46 30.70 -5.20 -5.64
C PRO A 46 31.25 -5.20 -4.21
N ASN A 47 30.35 -5.16 -3.21
CA ASN A 47 30.67 -5.22 -1.78
C ASN A 47 30.66 -6.66 -1.21
N GLY A 48 30.57 -7.68 -2.06
CA GLY A 48 30.55 -9.10 -1.67
C GLY A 48 29.20 -9.61 -1.17
N ARG A 49 28.13 -8.81 -1.22
CA ARG A 49 26.78 -9.26 -0.83
C ARG A 49 26.07 -9.99 -1.97
N THR A 50 25.38 -11.06 -1.62
CA THR A 50 24.54 -11.81 -2.56
C THR A 50 23.28 -11.01 -2.92
N ILE A 51 23.04 -10.78 -4.21
CA ILE A 51 21.85 -10.12 -4.74
C ILE A 51 20.79 -11.19 -4.96
N LYS A 52 19.79 -11.22 -4.07
CA LYS A 52 18.61 -12.06 -4.23
C LYS A 52 17.55 -11.31 -5.04
N ARG A 53 17.22 -11.82 -6.23
CA ARG A 53 16.10 -11.27 -7.02
C ARG A 53 14.78 -11.69 -6.38
N LEU A 54 13.91 -10.71 -6.12
CA LEU A 54 12.58 -10.96 -5.56
C LEU A 54 11.66 -11.59 -6.61
N SER A 55 10.82 -12.51 -6.16
CA SER A 55 9.80 -13.14 -6.99
C SER A 55 8.53 -12.31 -6.98
N TYR A 56 7.82 -12.29 -8.11
CA TYR A 56 6.50 -11.68 -8.15
C TYR A 56 5.48 -12.56 -7.44
N LEU A 57 4.45 -11.92 -6.86
CA LEU A 57 3.32 -12.61 -6.26
C LEU A 57 2.67 -13.56 -7.28
N PRO A 58 2.33 -14.82 -6.92
CA PRO A 58 1.87 -15.84 -7.87
C PRO A 58 0.65 -15.44 -8.71
N SER A 59 -0.17 -14.51 -8.23
CA SER A 59 -1.36 -14.01 -8.93
C SER A 59 -1.06 -13.06 -10.12
N LYS A 60 0.22 -12.90 -10.50
CA LYS A 60 0.63 -11.99 -11.56
C LYS A 60 0.17 -12.50 -12.93
N ILE A 61 -0.70 -11.74 -13.59
CA ILE A 61 -1.10 -11.97 -14.97
C ILE A 61 -0.39 -11.01 -15.95
N PRO A 62 -0.22 -11.39 -17.23
CA PRO A 62 0.43 -10.54 -18.22
C PRO A 62 -0.29 -9.19 -18.37
N VAL A 63 0.48 -8.11 -18.54
CA VAL A 63 0.00 -6.71 -18.67
C VAL A 63 -0.64 -6.16 -17.39
N LEU A 64 -1.63 -6.86 -16.82
CA LEU A 64 -2.40 -6.42 -15.66
C LEU A 64 -1.69 -6.64 -14.31
N GLY A 65 -0.60 -7.40 -14.27
CA GLY A 65 0.12 -7.67 -13.04
C GLY A 65 -0.78 -8.38 -12.02
N ASN A 66 -0.75 -7.93 -10.77
CA ASN A 66 -1.60 -8.39 -9.68
C ASN A 66 -2.85 -7.51 -9.49
N THR A 67 -3.07 -6.53 -10.37
CA THR A 67 -4.13 -5.50 -10.22
C THR A 67 -5.53 -6.10 -10.10
N LEU A 68 -5.84 -7.13 -10.89
CA LEU A 68 -7.16 -7.77 -10.86
C LEU A 68 -7.41 -8.48 -9.52
N GLU A 69 -6.38 -9.16 -9.00
CA GLU A 69 -6.47 -9.87 -7.74
C GLU A 69 -6.59 -8.90 -6.56
N LEU A 70 -5.83 -7.81 -6.60
CA LEU A 70 -5.94 -6.71 -5.65
C LEU A 70 -7.35 -6.09 -5.67
N ALA A 71 -7.90 -5.80 -6.87
CA ALA A 71 -9.21 -5.19 -7.00
C ALA A 71 -10.34 -6.07 -6.43
N ARG A 72 -10.24 -7.40 -6.58
CA ARG A 72 -11.20 -8.35 -6.01
C ARG A 72 -11.14 -8.44 -4.49
N ASN A 73 -9.97 -8.16 -3.91
CA ASN A 73 -9.73 -8.30 -2.47
C ASN A 73 -9.54 -6.96 -1.77
N ILE A 74 -9.90 -5.84 -2.40
CA ILE A 74 -9.63 -4.50 -1.86
C ILE A 74 -10.32 -4.27 -0.52
N ASP A 75 -11.53 -4.80 -0.34
CA ASP A 75 -12.31 -4.67 0.90
C ASP A 75 -11.75 -5.53 2.05
N ARG A 76 -10.93 -6.54 1.71
CA ARG A 76 -10.28 -7.47 2.65
C ARG A 76 -8.77 -7.52 2.44
N PHE A 77 -8.17 -6.37 2.09
CA PHE A 77 -6.78 -6.30 1.64
C PHE A 77 -5.79 -6.94 2.63
N LEU A 78 -5.94 -6.67 3.93
CA LEU A 78 -5.05 -7.22 4.95
C LEU A 78 -5.17 -8.74 5.06
N ASP A 79 -6.39 -9.28 5.06
CA ASP A 79 -6.63 -10.73 5.10
C ASP A 79 -6.08 -11.40 3.84
N TRP A 80 -6.25 -10.78 2.68
CA TRP A 80 -5.71 -11.29 1.42
C TRP A 80 -4.19 -11.30 1.39
N MET A 81 -3.56 -10.26 1.94
CA MET A 81 -2.11 -10.20 2.10
C MET A 81 -1.63 -11.32 3.04
N GLU A 82 -2.31 -11.56 4.16
CA GLU A 82 -1.99 -12.67 5.06
C GLU A 82 -2.13 -14.02 4.35
N ASP A 83 -3.29 -14.31 3.74
CA ASP A 83 -3.56 -15.55 3.00
C ASP A 83 -2.51 -15.82 1.91
N THR A 84 -1.98 -14.77 1.29
CA THR A 84 -1.00 -14.90 0.21
C THR A 84 0.44 -15.00 0.71
N LEU A 85 0.79 -14.33 1.81
CA LEU A 85 2.18 -14.24 2.29
C LEU A 85 2.56 -15.33 3.29
N VAL A 86 1.60 -15.80 4.10
CA VAL A 86 1.85 -16.88 5.07
C VAL A 86 2.33 -18.17 4.38
N PRO A 87 1.74 -18.63 3.26
CA PRO A 87 2.24 -19.80 2.54
C PRO A 87 3.64 -19.63 1.95
N LEU A 88 4.12 -18.39 1.82
CA LEU A 88 5.44 -18.06 1.28
C LEU A 88 6.52 -17.97 2.37
N ASP A 89 6.20 -18.40 3.61
CA ASP A 89 7.10 -18.33 4.77
C ASP A 89 7.63 -16.90 5.01
N GLY A 90 6.83 -15.88 4.64
CA GLY A 90 7.23 -14.48 4.76
C GLY A 90 8.43 -14.06 3.89
N GLU A 91 8.74 -14.82 2.83
CA GLU A 91 9.75 -14.40 1.86
C GLU A 91 9.30 -13.10 1.14
N PRO A 92 10.21 -12.13 0.90
CA PRO A 92 9.83 -10.89 0.25
C PRO A 92 9.36 -11.12 -1.18
N VAL A 93 8.29 -10.42 -1.57
CA VAL A 93 7.65 -10.56 -2.88
C VAL A 93 7.39 -9.21 -3.53
N LEU A 94 7.26 -9.23 -4.85
CA LEU A 94 6.87 -8.07 -5.66
C LEU A 94 5.40 -8.14 -6.05
N LEU A 95 4.67 -7.06 -5.78
CA LEU A 95 3.31 -6.82 -6.24
C LEU A 95 3.33 -5.81 -7.39
N ARG A 96 2.84 -6.22 -8.57
CA ARG A 96 2.77 -5.34 -9.73
C ARG A 96 1.37 -4.78 -9.91
N ILE A 97 1.23 -3.46 -9.90
CA ILE A 97 -0.04 -2.77 -10.16
C ILE A 97 0.08 -1.96 -11.45
N VAL A 98 -0.93 -2.03 -12.31
CA VAL A 98 -0.97 -1.26 -13.57
C VAL A 98 -0.91 0.23 -13.25
N GLY A 99 -0.02 0.95 -13.94
CA GLY A 99 0.14 2.39 -13.77
C GLY A 99 0.96 2.80 -12.54
N GLN A 100 1.56 1.84 -11.82
CA GLN A 100 2.44 2.11 -10.67
C GLN A 100 3.77 1.37 -10.81
N ASN A 101 4.76 1.80 -10.03
CA ASN A 101 6.00 1.06 -9.83
C ASN A 101 5.71 -0.29 -9.12
N ASP A 102 6.61 -1.26 -9.28
CA ASP A 102 6.51 -2.54 -8.57
C ASP A 102 6.65 -2.29 -7.06
N HIS A 103 5.76 -2.88 -6.26
CA HIS A 103 5.74 -2.73 -4.80
C HIS A 103 6.42 -3.93 -4.14
N ALA A 104 7.49 -3.70 -3.40
CA ALA A 104 8.12 -4.74 -2.59
C ALA A 104 7.39 -4.88 -1.25
N ILE A 105 7.00 -6.11 -0.93
CA ILE A 105 6.32 -6.46 0.31
C ILE A 105 7.28 -7.23 1.19
N PHE A 106 7.42 -6.78 2.43
CA PHE A 106 8.27 -7.39 3.45
C PHE A 106 7.41 -7.77 4.66
N THR A 107 7.66 -8.94 5.25
CA THR A 107 6.86 -9.44 6.40
C THR A 107 7.73 -9.77 7.61
N LYS A 108 8.97 -10.22 7.40
CA LYS A 108 9.88 -10.56 8.50
C LYS A 108 10.53 -9.31 9.15
N PRO A 109 10.70 -9.28 10.49
CA PRO A 109 11.30 -8.16 11.21
C PRO A 109 12.69 -7.74 10.73
N GLU A 110 13.50 -8.70 10.27
CA GLU A 110 14.87 -8.46 9.83
C GLU A 110 14.90 -7.56 8.59
N HIS A 111 13.92 -7.69 7.70
CA HIS A 111 13.77 -6.80 6.55
C HIS A 111 13.44 -5.37 6.97
N TYR A 112 12.63 -5.20 8.01
CA TYR A 112 12.30 -3.86 8.54
C TYR A 112 13.51 -3.22 9.22
N GLU A 113 14.35 -3.98 9.92
CA GLU A 113 15.61 -3.45 10.45
C GLU A 113 16.53 -2.98 9.31
N GLU A 114 16.69 -3.79 8.27
CA GLU A 114 17.51 -3.41 7.10
C GLU A 114 16.97 -2.12 6.44
N ILE A 115 15.66 -2.04 6.20
CA ILE A 115 15.04 -0.90 5.52
C ILE A 115 15.06 0.36 6.40
N LEU A 116 14.64 0.26 7.67
CA LEU A 116 14.40 1.43 8.52
C LEU A 116 15.63 1.90 9.30
N LYS A 117 16.68 1.07 9.41
CA LYS A 117 17.87 1.37 10.22
C LYS A 117 19.17 1.26 9.43
N THR A 118 19.42 0.15 8.75
CA THR A 118 20.71 -0.08 8.06
C THR A 118 20.82 0.68 6.74
N GLN A 119 19.72 0.72 5.98
CA GLN A 119 19.65 1.26 4.62
C GLN A 119 18.61 2.38 4.51
N ALA A 120 18.29 3.07 5.60
CA ALA A 120 17.28 4.12 5.61
C ALA A 120 17.52 5.19 4.54
N ASP A 121 18.78 5.55 4.29
CA ASP A 121 19.15 6.53 3.26
C ASP A 121 18.89 6.05 1.81
N ASN A 122 18.63 4.76 1.60
CA ASN A 122 18.28 4.19 0.29
C ASN A 122 16.76 4.12 0.05
N PHE A 123 15.94 4.39 1.07
CA PHE A 123 14.48 4.28 0.99
C PHE A 123 13.83 5.62 1.36
N ASP A 124 13.30 6.29 0.34
CA ASP A 124 12.58 7.54 0.55
C ASP A 124 11.19 7.28 1.15
N LYS A 125 10.82 8.02 2.19
CA LYS A 125 9.50 7.95 2.83
C LYS A 125 8.36 8.44 1.92
N GLU A 126 8.70 9.29 0.96
CA GLU A 126 7.77 10.06 0.15
C GLU A 126 7.04 9.19 -0.89
N GLY A 127 7.72 8.20 -1.48
CA GLY A 127 7.18 7.25 -2.47
C GLY A 127 6.21 7.87 -3.49
N ASN A 128 5.21 7.08 -3.89
CA ASN A 128 4.11 7.57 -4.75
C ASN A 128 3.08 8.41 -3.95
N ALA A 129 3.13 8.38 -2.61
CA ALA A 129 2.16 9.06 -1.75
C ALA A 129 2.35 10.58 -1.77
N LYS A 130 3.60 11.05 -1.89
CA LYS A 130 3.88 12.49 -2.00
C LYS A 130 3.14 13.10 -3.18
N GLU A 131 3.15 12.48 -4.37
CA GLU A 131 2.50 13.02 -5.56
C GLU A 131 1.00 13.29 -5.36
N ALA A 132 0.30 12.39 -4.68
CA ALA A 132 -1.14 12.52 -4.40
C ALA A 132 -1.46 13.62 -3.36
N PHE A 133 -0.53 13.92 -2.46
CA PHE A 133 -0.71 14.91 -1.38
C PHE A 133 0.11 16.19 -1.58
N LEU A 134 0.80 16.32 -2.72
CA LEU A 134 1.74 17.40 -3.01
C LEU A 134 1.10 18.74 -2.70
N ASP A 135 -0.07 19.07 -3.22
CA ASP A 135 -0.59 20.44 -3.10
C ASP A 135 -1.04 20.85 -1.70
N MET A 136 -1.30 19.89 -0.80
CA MET A 136 -1.78 20.18 0.55
C MET A 136 -0.68 20.09 1.62
N ALA A 137 0.40 19.35 1.38
CA ALA A 137 1.28 18.89 2.46
C ALA A 137 2.79 18.89 2.14
N LYS A 138 3.28 19.71 1.18
CA LYS A 138 4.69 19.74 0.72
C LYS A 138 5.73 19.81 1.85
N GLU A 139 5.41 20.45 2.97
CA GLU A 139 6.31 20.63 4.11
C GLU A 139 5.82 19.94 5.40
N SER A 140 4.83 19.05 5.28
CA SER A 140 4.34 18.33 6.45
C SER A 140 5.41 17.35 6.95
N ILE A 141 5.58 17.28 8.28
CA ILE A 141 6.49 16.35 8.96
C ILE A 141 6.29 14.89 8.54
N ILE A 142 5.10 14.53 8.03
CA ILE A 142 4.80 13.19 7.55
C ILE A 142 5.56 12.83 6.26
N PHE A 143 5.89 13.81 5.41
CA PHE A 143 6.61 13.58 4.15
C PHE A 143 8.08 13.98 4.19
N LEU A 144 8.51 14.78 5.18
CA LEU A 144 9.92 15.15 5.30
C LEU A 144 10.78 13.94 5.70
N ASP A 145 12.03 13.95 5.20
CA ASP A 145 13.09 13.00 5.54
C ASP A 145 14.35 13.67 6.09
N GLY A 146 15.28 12.85 6.60
CA GLY A 146 16.62 13.28 7.02
C GLY A 146 16.62 14.41 8.07
N ASP A 147 17.49 15.40 7.88
CA ASP A 147 17.69 16.48 8.87
C ASP A 147 16.49 17.41 9.01
N ARG A 148 15.71 17.59 7.93
CA ARG A 148 14.47 18.37 7.96
C ARG A 148 13.43 17.67 8.85
N TRP A 149 13.25 16.36 8.68
CA TRP A 149 12.40 15.59 9.57
C TRP A 149 12.87 15.66 11.02
N LYS A 150 14.19 15.50 11.28
CA LYS A 150 14.75 15.60 12.64
C LYS A 150 14.47 16.96 13.27
N PHE A 151 14.60 18.05 12.51
CA PHE A 151 14.29 19.39 12.97
C PHE A 151 12.81 19.53 13.35
N HIS A 152 11.89 19.19 12.44
CA HIS A 152 10.45 19.26 12.71
C HIS A 152 10.08 18.37 13.91
N ARG A 153 10.53 17.11 13.92
CA ARG A 153 10.30 16.19 15.05
C ARG A 153 10.74 16.82 16.36
N ARG A 154 11.96 17.38 16.43
CA ARG A 154 12.50 18.01 17.65
C ARG A 154 11.61 19.13 18.17
N VAL A 155 11.00 19.92 17.28
CA VAL A 155 10.04 20.97 17.64
C VAL A 155 8.73 20.33 18.13
N PHE A 156 8.16 19.41 17.36
CA PHE A 156 6.88 18.76 17.68
C PHE A 156 6.89 17.95 18.98
N VAL A 157 7.93 17.14 19.28
CA VAL A 157 7.94 16.35 20.52
C VAL A 157 7.87 17.21 21.78
N ARG A 158 8.30 18.48 21.74
CA ARG A 158 8.18 19.38 22.90
C ARG A 158 6.72 19.76 23.21
N LEU A 159 5.87 19.79 22.19
CA LEU A 159 4.43 20.00 22.34
C LEU A 159 3.75 18.84 23.08
N PHE A 160 4.37 17.66 23.06
CA PHE A 160 3.91 16.45 23.74
C PHE A 160 4.69 16.14 25.03
N SER A 161 5.17 17.18 25.72
CA SER A 161 5.80 16.98 27.04
C SER A 161 4.81 16.40 28.05
N THR A 162 5.29 15.67 29.06
CA THR A 162 4.45 15.13 30.14
C THR A 162 3.61 16.22 30.82
N ARG A 163 4.17 17.42 30.94
CA ARG A 163 3.46 18.60 31.45
C ARG A 163 2.34 19.01 30.51
N ALA A 164 2.62 19.17 29.21
CA ALA A 164 1.62 19.53 28.20
C ALA A 164 0.46 18.54 28.16
N LEU A 165 0.79 17.24 28.16
CA LEU A 165 -0.19 16.15 28.18
C LEU A 165 -1.09 16.22 29.42
N ARG A 166 -0.51 16.39 30.62
CA ARG A 166 -1.26 16.38 31.88
C ARG A 166 -2.07 17.65 32.12
N GLU A 167 -1.48 18.82 31.86
CA GLU A 167 -2.06 20.11 32.25
C GLU A 167 -3.00 20.68 31.18
N TYR A 168 -2.81 20.33 29.90
CA TYR A 168 -3.60 20.91 28.81
C TYR A 168 -4.39 19.85 28.03
N MET A 169 -3.76 18.77 27.58
CA MET A 169 -4.46 17.79 26.72
C MET A 169 -5.42 16.89 27.48
N ALA A 170 -5.02 16.37 28.65
CA ALA A 170 -5.85 15.45 29.43
C ALA A 170 -7.18 16.07 29.91
N PRO A 171 -7.21 17.32 30.42
CA PRO A 171 -8.49 17.96 30.79
C PRO A 171 -9.44 18.13 29.60
N ILE A 172 -8.92 18.45 28.41
CA ILE A 172 -9.71 18.57 27.18
C ILE A 172 -10.31 17.21 26.82
N ILE A 173 -9.49 16.16 26.73
CA ILE A 173 -9.94 14.81 26.40
C ILE A 173 -10.97 14.31 27.42
N GLN A 174 -10.76 14.57 28.71
CA GLN A 174 -11.71 14.22 29.77
C GLN A 174 -13.05 14.92 29.55
N ARG A 175 -13.04 16.23 29.26
CA ARG A 175 -14.27 16.98 28.97
C ARG A 175 -15.01 16.41 27.76
N GLN A 176 -14.29 16.15 26.66
CA GLN A 176 -14.90 15.58 25.44
C GLN A 176 -15.41 14.14 25.68
N THR A 177 -14.74 13.38 26.55
CA THR A 177 -15.19 12.04 26.98
C THR A 177 -16.49 12.11 27.79
N LEU A 178 -16.64 13.10 28.68
CA LEU A 178 -17.89 13.31 29.43
C LEU A 178 -19.05 13.64 28.49
N ILE A 179 -18.82 14.48 27.47
CA ILE A 179 -19.82 14.77 26.44
C ILE A 179 -20.23 13.49 25.70
N MET A 180 -19.27 12.66 25.32
CA MET A 180 -19.55 11.36 24.71
C MET A 180 -20.36 10.46 25.66
N GLN A 181 -20.00 10.42 26.95
CA GLN A 181 -20.72 9.64 27.96
C GLN A 181 -22.19 10.07 28.07
N ASP A 182 -22.47 11.37 28.04
CA ASP A 182 -23.84 11.89 28.08
C ASP A 182 -24.64 11.44 26.86
N VAL A 183 -24.05 11.50 25.66
CA VAL A 183 -24.67 11.00 24.42
C VAL A 183 -24.98 9.51 24.53
N LEU A 184 -24.02 8.72 25.03
CA LEU A 184 -24.20 7.28 25.23
C LEU A 184 -25.32 6.98 26.26
N THR A 185 -25.39 7.75 27.34
CA THR A 185 -26.39 7.59 28.40
C THR A 185 -27.80 7.90 27.90
N GLN A 186 -27.95 8.96 27.09
CA GLN A 186 -29.22 9.32 26.45
C GLN A 186 -29.65 8.27 25.42
N ALA A 187 -28.72 7.78 24.60
CA ALA A 187 -28.97 6.73 23.63
C ALA A 187 -29.40 5.41 24.32
N ALA A 188 -28.72 5.05 25.41
CA ALA A 188 -29.08 3.87 26.20
C ALA A 188 -30.47 3.99 26.81
N SER A 189 -30.82 5.16 27.37
CA SER A 189 -32.14 5.41 27.97
C SER A 189 -33.27 5.37 26.94
N SER A 190 -33.02 5.89 25.73
CA SER A 190 -33.97 5.90 24.62
C SER A 190 -33.97 4.62 23.78
N LYS A 191 -33.06 3.67 24.06
CA LYS A 191 -32.80 2.47 23.25
C LYS A 191 -32.53 2.81 21.78
N THR A 192 -31.89 3.95 21.53
CA THR A 192 -31.58 4.40 20.18
C THR A 192 -30.25 3.79 19.74
N PRO A 193 -30.19 3.12 18.57
CA PRO A 193 -28.92 2.64 18.03
C PRO A 193 -28.01 3.82 17.70
N ILE A 194 -26.71 3.66 17.96
CA ILE A 194 -25.69 4.66 17.68
C ILE A 194 -24.66 4.13 16.69
N ASP A 195 -24.16 5.01 15.85
CA ASP A 195 -22.98 4.73 15.02
C ASP A 195 -21.72 5.00 15.86
N ALA A 196 -21.06 3.92 16.28
CA ALA A 196 -19.84 3.99 17.08
C ALA A 196 -18.69 4.66 16.32
N HIS A 197 -18.58 4.44 15.01
CA HIS A 197 -17.52 5.05 14.19
C HIS A 197 -17.71 6.56 14.13
N LYS A 198 -18.93 7.02 13.86
CA LYS A 198 -19.24 8.46 13.86
C LYS A 198 -18.98 9.12 15.21
N LEU A 199 -19.33 8.44 16.30
CA LEU A 199 -19.14 8.97 17.65
C LEU A 199 -17.65 9.08 18.01
N MET A 200 -16.86 8.04 17.73
CA MET A 200 -15.42 8.05 17.98
C MET A 200 -14.70 9.06 17.09
N LEU A 201 -15.11 9.20 15.83
CA LEU A 201 -14.57 10.22 14.93
C LEU A 201 -14.85 11.63 15.48
N ARG A 202 -16.05 11.87 16.02
CA ARG A 202 -16.39 13.15 16.63
C ARG A 202 -15.56 13.43 17.88
N LEU A 203 -15.45 12.46 18.80
CA LEU A 203 -14.61 12.58 20.00
C LEU A 203 -13.17 12.94 19.64
N THR A 204 -12.58 12.20 18.70
CA THR A 204 -11.18 12.38 18.30
C THR A 204 -10.97 13.70 17.58
N LEU A 205 -11.86 14.08 16.67
CA LEU A 205 -11.77 15.35 15.95
C LEU A 205 -11.93 16.53 16.89
N ASP A 206 -12.98 16.58 17.71
CA ASP A 206 -13.25 17.68 18.63
C ASP A 206 -12.09 17.85 19.62
N SER A 207 -11.59 16.74 20.18
CA SER A 207 -10.41 16.76 21.08
C SER A 207 -9.15 17.25 20.38
N PHE A 208 -8.87 16.75 19.17
CA PHE A 208 -7.68 17.13 18.42
C PHE A 208 -7.73 18.60 18.00
N THR A 209 -8.89 19.09 17.57
CA THR A 209 -9.04 20.48 17.15
C THR A 209 -8.88 21.44 18.32
N GLU A 210 -9.47 21.14 19.48
CA GLU A 210 -9.33 21.98 20.67
C GLU A 210 -7.89 21.97 21.20
N ILE A 211 -7.22 20.80 21.22
CA ILE A 211 -5.81 20.70 21.61
C ILE A 211 -4.89 21.44 20.63
N GLY A 212 -5.13 21.27 19.32
CA GLY A 212 -4.24 21.76 18.27
C GLY A 212 -4.41 23.24 17.96
N PHE A 213 -5.64 23.76 18.06
CA PHE A 213 -6.00 25.09 17.56
C PHE A 213 -6.63 26.01 18.60
N GLY A 214 -7.03 25.49 19.77
CA GLY A 214 -7.68 26.25 20.84
C GLY A 214 -9.19 26.28 20.68
#